data_AF-A0A738AVX7-F1
#
_entry.id   AF-A0A738AVX7-F1
#
_cell.length_a   1.000
_cell.length_b   1.000
_cell.length_c   1.000
_cell.angle_alpha   90.00
_cell.angle_beta   90.00
_cell.angle_gamma   90.00
#
_symmetry.space_group_name_H-M   'P 1'
#
loop_
_entity.id
_entity.type
_entity.pdbx_description
1 polymer ?
#
loop_
_entity_poly.entity_id
_entity_poly.type
_entity_poly.pdbx_seq_one_letter_code
_entity_poly.pdbx_strand_id
1 'polypeptide(L)'
;MRAKRPQTEKQRLASTRLGLQARMKSERGRFAMLAHTWLALGPVFLDTETTGLDAGAQALEIGLVNARGERIFETRLKPTVGIDPAAAAVQIVTEPYRFPVLSVRLA
;
A
#
# COMPACT_ATOMS: atom_id res chain seq x y z
N MET A 1 -9.69 -52.31 -20.04
CA MET A 1 -9.03 -51.31 -19.15
C MET A 1 -8.98 -51.85 -17.73
N ARG A 2 -7.83 -51.77 -17.03
CA ARG A 2 -7.70 -52.26 -15.64
C ARG A 2 -8.30 -51.23 -14.67
N ALA A 3 -9.21 -51.66 -13.80
CA ALA A 3 -9.80 -50.79 -12.78
C ALA A 3 -8.69 -50.22 -11.88
N LYS A 4 -8.70 -48.89 -11.71
CA LYS A 4 -7.71 -48.18 -10.89
C LYS A 4 -8.00 -48.47 -9.41
N ARG A 5 -7.03 -49.05 -8.70
CA ARG A 5 -7.18 -49.34 -7.27
C ARG A 5 -7.35 -48.04 -6.47
N PRO A 6 -8.18 -48.03 -5.42
CA PRO A 6 -8.33 -46.88 -4.56
C PRO A 6 -7.00 -46.52 -3.89
N GLN A 7 -6.75 -45.22 -3.71
CA GLN A 7 -5.54 -44.74 -3.05
C GLN A 7 -5.50 -45.12 -1.58
N THR A 8 -4.32 -45.51 -1.10
CA THR A 8 -4.05 -45.69 0.33
C THR A 8 -3.99 -44.34 1.04
N GLU A 9 -4.14 -44.33 2.36
CA GLU A 9 -4.02 -43.11 3.17
C GLU A 9 -2.69 -42.39 2.97
N LYS A 10 -1.58 -43.16 2.94
CA LYS A 10 -0.24 -42.63 2.65
C LYS A 10 -0.18 -41.94 1.28
N GLN A 11 -0.83 -42.51 0.26
CA GLN A 11 -0.89 -41.91 -1.08
C GLN A 11 -1.72 -40.62 -1.09
N ARG A 12 -2.81 -40.56 -0.33
CA ARG A 12 -3.63 -39.35 -0.18
C ARG A 12 -2.84 -38.22 0.49
N LEU A 13 -2.15 -38.52 1.60
CA LEU A 13 -1.30 -37.55 2.31
C LEU A 13 -0.17 -37.01 1.43
N ALA A 14 0.52 -37.89 0.70
CA ALA A 14 1.57 -37.50 -0.23
C ALA A 14 1.03 -36.57 -1.35
N SER A 15 -0.15 -36.89 -1.89
CA SER A 15 -0.82 -36.05 -2.88
C SER A 15 -1.18 -34.67 -2.34
N THR A 16 -1.74 -34.59 -1.13
CA THR A 16 -2.05 -33.31 -0.46
C THR A 16 -0.79 -32.47 -0.25
N ARG A 17 0.31 -33.09 0.22
CA ARG A 17 1.58 -32.39 0.41
C ARG A 17 2.15 -31.85 -0.90
N LEU A 18 2.15 -32.64 -1.96
CA LEU A 18 2.60 -32.21 -3.29
C LEU A 18 1.73 -31.06 -3.83
N GLY A 19 0.42 -31.12 -3.63
CA GLY A 19 -0.50 -30.04 -4.00
C GLY A 19 -0.19 -28.73 -3.27
N LEU A 20 0.09 -28.79 -1.96
CA LEU A 20 0.50 -27.62 -1.18
C LEU A 20 1.85 -27.06 -1.66
N GLN A 21 2.84 -27.92 -1.90
CA GLN A 21 4.14 -27.51 -2.42
C GLN A 21 4.03 -26.86 -3.80
N ALA A 22 3.21 -27.40 -4.69
CA ALA A 22 2.95 -26.84 -6.01
C ALA A 22 2.31 -25.44 -5.89
N ARG A 23 1.31 -25.28 -5.00
CA ARG A 23 0.68 -23.98 -4.73
C ARG A 23 1.68 -22.95 -4.21
N MET A 24 2.51 -23.32 -3.23
CA MET A 24 3.54 -22.42 -2.68
C MET A 24 4.61 -22.04 -3.72
N LYS A 25 4.98 -22.97 -4.61
CA LYS A 25 6.01 -22.73 -5.64
C LYS A 25 5.48 -22.00 -6.88
N SER A 26 4.16 -21.98 -7.09
CA SER A 26 3.53 -21.18 -8.15
C SER A 26 3.88 -19.69 -8.01
N GLU A 27 3.81 -18.94 -9.11
CA GLU A 27 4.06 -17.49 -9.11
C GLU A 27 3.15 -16.77 -8.12
N ARG A 28 1.85 -17.08 -8.13
CA ARG A 28 0.89 -16.56 -7.16
C ARG A 28 1.29 -16.86 -5.71
N GLY A 29 1.76 -18.07 -5.43
CA GLY A 29 2.24 -18.46 -4.09
C GLY A 29 3.46 -17.67 -3.65
N ARG A 30 4.40 -17.42 -4.57
CA ARG A 30 5.59 -16.60 -4.31
C ARG A 30 5.23 -15.14 -4.06
N PHE A 31 4.35 -14.55 -4.86
CA PHE A 31 3.88 -13.17 -4.64
C PHE A 31 3.07 -13.02 -3.36
N ALA A 32 2.23 -14.01 -3.02
CA ALA A 32 1.51 -14.00 -1.75
C ALA A 32 2.47 -14.04 -0.55
N MET A 33 3.56 -14.83 -0.64
CA MET A 33 4.59 -14.85 0.40
C MET A 33 5.31 -13.50 0.49
N LEU A 34 5.67 -12.88 -0.63
CA LEU A 34 6.31 -11.57 -0.66
C LEU A 34 5.42 -10.49 -0.03
N ALA A 35 4.14 -10.44 -0.42
CA ALA A 35 3.17 -9.53 0.15
C ALA A 35 2.99 -9.76 1.66
N HIS A 36 2.93 -11.02 2.10
CA HIS A 36 2.87 -11.34 3.52
C HIS A 36 4.11 -10.85 4.27
N THR A 37 5.31 -11.07 3.74
CA THR A 37 6.55 -10.57 4.33
C THR A 37 6.56 -9.05 4.42
N TRP A 38 6.12 -8.33 3.38
CA TRP A 38 6.03 -6.86 3.43
C TRP A 38 5.04 -6.37 4.48
N LEU A 39 3.85 -6.96 4.56
CA LEU A 39 2.84 -6.58 5.55
C LEU A 39 3.28 -6.91 6.98
N ALA A 40 4.04 -7.98 7.19
CA ALA A 40 4.58 -8.37 8.49
C ALA A 40 5.61 -7.37 9.05
N LEU A 41 6.23 -6.55 8.20
CA LEU A 41 7.13 -5.48 8.63
C LEU A 41 6.38 -4.28 9.25
N GLY A 42 5.05 -4.29 9.27
CA GLY A 42 4.23 -3.19 9.76
C GLY A 42 4.42 -1.91 8.94
N PRO A 43 4.25 -1.96 7.60
CA PRO A 43 4.51 -0.80 6.76
C PRO A 43 3.49 0.30 7.03
N VAL A 44 3.94 1.52 6.75
CA VAL A 44 3.08 2.71 6.66
C VAL A 44 3.05 3.12 5.19
N PHE A 45 1.86 3.38 4.69
CA PHE A 45 1.64 3.86 3.33
C PHE A 45 1.54 5.38 3.38
N LEU A 46 2.41 6.03 2.59
CA LEU A 46 2.47 7.47 2.43
C LEU A 46 1.76 7.87 1.14
N ASP A 47 0.89 8.85 1.26
CA ASP A 47 0.32 9.56 0.14
C ASP A 47 0.59 11.07 0.31
N THR A 48 0.91 11.75 -0.79
CA THR A 48 1.24 13.18 -0.77
C THR A 48 0.62 13.89 -1.96
N GLU A 49 0.02 15.03 -1.67
CA GLU A 49 -0.33 16.01 -2.70
C GLU A 49 0.73 17.09 -2.74
N THR A 50 1.08 17.59 -3.93
CA THR A 50 2.21 18.51 -4.11
C THR A 50 1.84 19.69 -4.99
N THR A 51 2.60 20.77 -4.89
CA THR A 51 2.42 21.96 -5.75
C THR A 51 2.87 21.72 -7.19
N GLY A 52 3.50 20.59 -7.52
CA GLY A 52 4.12 20.31 -8.82
C GLY A 52 5.03 19.08 -8.76
N LEU A 53 5.77 18.80 -9.85
CA LEU A 53 6.66 17.63 -9.94
C LEU A 53 8.16 17.98 -9.99
N ASP A 54 8.50 19.26 -9.97
CA ASP A 54 9.89 19.72 -10.00
C ASP A 54 10.54 19.70 -8.61
N ALA A 55 11.85 19.97 -8.57
CA ALA A 55 12.63 19.95 -7.33
C ALA A 55 12.27 21.06 -6.32
N GLY A 56 11.55 22.11 -6.75
CA GLY A 56 11.02 23.18 -5.90
C GLY A 56 9.59 22.94 -5.43
N ALA A 57 8.94 21.87 -5.90
CA ALA A 57 7.59 21.53 -5.48
C ALA A 57 7.52 21.21 -3.98
N GLN A 58 6.44 21.64 -3.35
CA GLN A 58 6.20 21.47 -1.92
C GLN A 58 4.99 20.59 -1.68
N ALA A 59 4.99 19.87 -0.55
CA ALA A 59 3.83 19.11 -0.13
C ALA A 59 2.69 20.06 0.31
N LEU A 60 1.49 19.76 -0.16
CA LEU A 60 0.22 20.40 0.21
C LEU A 60 -0.55 19.55 1.23
N GLU A 61 -0.44 18.22 1.12
CA GLU A 61 -1.06 17.26 2.03
C GLU A 61 -0.11 16.08 2.25
N ILE A 62 -0.12 15.54 3.47
CA ILE A 62 0.58 14.31 3.84
C ILE A 62 -0.42 13.39 4.55
N GLY A 63 -0.67 12.22 3.97
CA GLY A 63 -1.49 11.16 4.55
C GLY A 63 -0.65 9.93 4.89
N LEU A 64 -0.84 9.38 6.09
CA LEU A 64 -0.23 8.12 6.51
C LEU A 64 -1.31 7.13 6.98
N VAL A 65 -1.32 5.92 6.42
CA VAL A 65 -2.17 4.82 6.86
C VAL A 65 -1.34 3.58 7.15
N ASN A 66 -1.76 2.75 8.12
CA ASN A 66 -1.11 1.46 8.36
C ASN A 66 -1.71 0.35 7.48
N ALA A 67 -1.11 -0.84 7.53
CA ALA A 67 -1.58 -2.03 6.80
C ALA A 67 -3.00 -2.52 7.16
N ARG A 68 -3.63 -2.00 8.23
CA ARG A 68 -5.03 -2.29 8.58
C ARG A 68 -6.00 -1.28 7.96
N GLY A 69 -5.49 -0.27 7.25
CA GLY A 69 -6.26 0.85 6.73
C GLY A 69 -6.58 1.91 7.79
N GLU A 70 -5.95 1.85 8.96
CA GLU A 70 -6.15 2.88 9.99
C GLU A 70 -5.30 4.10 9.67
N ARG A 71 -5.92 5.28 9.73
CA ARG A 71 -5.25 6.56 9.55
C ARG A 71 -4.37 6.87 10.77
N ILE A 72 -3.07 6.98 10.53
CA ILE A 72 -2.06 7.31 11.53
C ILE A 72 -1.91 8.82 11.65
N PHE A 73 -1.86 9.50 10.51
CA PHE A 73 -1.61 10.93 10.41
C PHE A 73 -2.23 11.48 9.13
N GLU A 74 -2.68 12.73 9.20
CA GLU A 74 -3.16 13.48 8.04
C GLU A 74 -3.01 14.97 8.35
N THR A 75 -2.41 15.71 7.43
CA THR A 75 -2.27 17.15 7.59
C THR A 75 -2.21 17.87 6.27
N ARG A 76 -2.68 19.12 6.26
CA ARG A 76 -2.51 20.05 5.16
C ARG A 76 -1.47 21.09 5.51
N LEU A 77 -0.59 21.38 4.55
CA LEU A 77 0.53 22.27 4.69
C LEU A 77 0.32 23.49 3.81
N LYS A 78 0.58 24.68 4.36
CA LYS A 78 0.55 25.91 3.57
C LYS A 78 1.87 26.02 2.80
N PRO A 79 1.87 26.01 1.45
CA PRO A 79 3.09 26.17 0.69
C PRO A 79 3.57 27.62 0.73
N THR A 80 4.86 27.81 0.48
CA THR A 80 5.49 29.12 0.26
C THR A 80 5.68 29.43 -1.23
N VAL A 81 5.35 28.48 -2.11
CA VAL A 81 5.42 28.60 -3.57
C VAL A 81 4.03 28.54 -4.19
N GLY A 82 3.92 28.96 -5.46
CA GLY A 82 2.69 28.79 -6.23
C GLY A 82 2.41 27.32 -6.54
N ILE A 83 1.15 27.00 -6.81
CA ILE A 83 0.73 25.67 -7.27
C ILE A 83 0.75 25.67 -8.80
N ASP A 84 1.44 24.69 -9.40
CA ASP A 84 1.43 24.44 -10.84
C ASP A 84 -0.02 24.18 -11.30
N PRO A 85 -0.51 24.85 -12.36
CA PRO A 85 -1.86 24.64 -12.86
C PRO A 85 -2.19 23.17 -13.20
N ALA A 86 -1.22 22.39 -13.67
CA ALA A 86 -1.41 20.98 -13.95
C ALA A 86 -1.57 20.16 -12.67
N ALA A 87 -0.84 20.50 -11.60
CA ALA A 87 -1.02 19.88 -10.30
C ALA A 87 -2.41 20.22 -9.72
N ALA A 88 -2.82 21.50 -9.81
CA ALA A 88 -4.14 21.93 -9.36
C ALA A 88 -5.29 21.26 -10.14
N ALA A 89 -5.09 20.93 -11.43
CA ALA A 89 -6.11 20.31 -12.28
C ALA A 89 -6.31 18.81 -12.00
N VAL A 90 -5.27 18.11 -11.54
CA VAL A 90 -5.35 16.69 -11.17
C VAL A 90 -5.90 16.52 -9.76
N GLN A 91 -5.68 17.51 -8.90
CA GLN A 91 -6.03 17.40 -7.51
C GLN A 91 -7.55 17.40 -7.31
N ILE A 92 -8.05 16.36 -6.62
CA ILE A 92 -9.48 16.22 -6.28
C ILE A 92 -9.77 17.13 -5.09
N VAL A 93 -9.77 18.44 -5.33
CA VAL A 93 -10.08 19.45 -4.31
C VAL A 93 -11.59 19.65 -4.27
N THR A 94 -12.28 18.97 -3.35
CA THR A 94 -13.72 19.14 -3.11
C THR A 94 -14.05 20.38 -2.27
N GLU A 95 -13.05 21.00 -1.62
CA GLU A 95 -13.20 22.14 -0.69
C GLU A 95 -11.99 23.10 -0.84
N PRO A 96 -12.18 24.43 -0.87
CA PRO A 96 -11.07 25.38 -0.96
C PRO A 96 -10.09 25.21 0.23
N TYR A 97 -8.79 25.26 -0.05
CA TYR A 97 -7.74 25.14 0.96
C TYR A 97 -7.92 26.14 2.11
N ARG A 98 -8.45 25.67 3.24
CA ARG A 98 -8.39 26.38 4.52
C ARG A 98 -7.26 25.78 5.34
N PHE A 99 -6.11 26.45 5.31
CA PHE A 99 -4.98 26.06 6.16
C PHE A 99 -5.28 26.48 7.60
N PRO A 100 -5.34 25.54 8.57
CA PRO A 100 -5.37 25.93 9.98
C PRO A 100 -4.08 26.68 10.30
N VAL A 101 -4.18 27.81 11.01
CA VAL A 101 -3.03 28.54 11.52
C VAL A 101 -2.43 27.75 12.68
N LEU A 102 -1.63 26.71 12.37
CA LEU A 102 -0.81 26.04 13.38
C LEU A 102 0.48 26.83 13.54
N SER A 103 0.52 27.68 14.57
CA SER A 103 1.75 28.30 15.05
C SER A 103 2.66 27.23 15.64
N VAL A 104 3.51 26.63 14.81
CA VAL A 104 4.59 25.76 15.29
C VAL A 104 5.64 26.66 15.95
N ARG A 105 5.62 26.75 17.29
CA ARG A 105 6.80 27.20 18.04
C ARG A 105 7.81 26.05 17.98
N LEU A 106 8.91 26.26 17.26
CA LEU A 106 10.11 25.45 17.39
C LEU A 106 10.60 25.62 18.84
N ALA A 107 10.73 24.51 19.56
CA ALA A 107 11.45 24.42 20.82
C ALA A 107 12.94 24.21 20.55
#